data_AF-A0A937CDV7-F1
#
_entry.id   AF-A0A937CDV7-F1
#
_cell.length_a   1.000
_cell.length_b   1.000
_cell.length_c   1.000
_cell.angle_alpha   90.00
_cell.angle_beta   90.00
_cell.angle_gamma   90.00
#
_symmetry.space_group_name_H-M   'P 1'
#
loop_
_entity.id
_entity.type
_entity.pdbx_description
1 polymer ?
#
loop_
_entity_poly.entity_id
_entity_poly.type
_entity_poly.pdbx_seq_one_letter_code
_entity_poly.pdbx_strand_id
1 'polypeptide(L)'
;MEYLNRRKRRAFTYNIFHGNYAALTKICAAVEDIEIGLKLMSPTNEDNGTKAHMEVMRHFHNFLAVAKSLIDHTRVFVDHYYEGTSFKVSYANKVKAELADVPLMRFINDLRNYMVHYGLPDGSMSLNVDNNPDTGEQRIETTVSIDKDKLLKWKKWSVKQTIF
;
A
#
# COMPACT_ATOMS: atom_id res chain seq x y z
N MET A 1 33.29 -15.02 -1.18
CA MET A 1 32.91 -13.58 -1.13
C MET A 1 31.74 -13.22 -2.05
N GLU A 2 31.67 -13.77 -3.26
CA GLU A 2 30.65 -13.39 -4.27
C GLU A 2 29.18 -13.62 -3.83
N TYR A 3 28.88 -14.75 -3.18
CA TYR A 3 27.56 -15.04 -2.61
C TYR A 3 27.11 -14.01 -1.55
N LEU A 4 28.04 -13.57 -0.68
CA LEU A 4 27.73 -12.58 0.36
C LEU A 4 27.39 -11.21 -0.25
N ASN A 5 28.06 -10.83 -1.34
CA ASN A 5 27.77 -9.60 -2.08
C ASN A 5 26.41 -9.68 -2.81
N ARG A 6 26.06 -10.85 -3.38
CA ARG A 6 24.75 -11.11 -3.99
C ARG A 6 23.62 -10.96 -2.96
N ARG A 7 23.79 -11.50 -1.75
CA ARG A 7 22.81 -11.38 -0.65
C ARG A 7 22.62 -9.94 -0.18
N LYS A 8 23.72 -9.19 -0.04
CA LYS A 8 23.69 -7.79 0.42
C LYS A 8 22.87 -6.89 -0.51
N ARG A 9 23.01 -7.01 -1.84
CA ARG A 9 22.23 -6.19 -2.80
C ARG A 9 20.72 -6.38 -2.64
N ARG A 10 20.25 -7.61 -2.43
CA ARG A 10 18.82 -7.91 -2.19
C ARG A 10 18.33 -7.36 -0.85
N ALA A 11 19.18 -7.41 0.18
CA ALA A 11 18.83 -6.96 1.52
C ALA A 11 18.45 -5.47 1.57
N PHE A 12 19.06 -4.63 0.71
CA PHE A 12 18.74 -3.19 0.67
C PHE A 12 17.30 -2.90 0.27
N THR A 13 16.82 -3.40 -0.87
CA THR A 13 15.43 -3.13 -1.31
C THR A 13 14.42 -3.76 -0.37
N TYR A 14 14.72 -4.93 0.18
CA TYR A 14 13.90 -5.54 1.22
C TYR A 14 13.81 -4.67 2.48
N ASN A 15 14.93 -4.09 2.93
CA ASN A 15 14.96 -3.16 4.06
C ASN A 15 14.13 -1.89 3.79
N ILE A 16 14.23 -1.31 2.60
CA ILE A 16 13.44 -0.13 2.23
C ILE A 16 11.95 -0.49 2.19
N PHE A 17 11.58 -1.65 1.65
CA PHE A 17 10.20 -2.15 1.66
C PHE A 17 9.67 -2.26 3.09
N HIS A 18 10.42 -2.95 3.96
CA HIS A 18 10.03 -3.14 5.34
C HIS A 18 9.93 -1.82 6.12
N GLY A 19 10.86 -0.89 5.91
CA GLY A 19 10.80 0.43 6.55
C GLY A 19 9.58 1.25 6.12
N ASN A 20 9.22 1.22 4.84
CA ASN A 20 8.01 1.91 4.37
C ASN A 20 6.73 1.25 4.87
N TYR A 21 6.70 -0.09 4.93
CA TYR A 21 5.59 -0.81 5.56
C TYR A 21 5.42 -0.40 7.02
N ALA A 22 6.50 -0.44 7.81
CA ALA A 22 6.45 -0.08 9.23
C ALA A 22 6.03 1.39 9.44
N ALA A 23 6.51 2.30 8.59
CA ALA A 23 6.13 3.71 8.66
C ALA A 23 4.65 3.94 8.32
N LEU A 24 4.13 3.26 7.29
CA LEU A 24 2.71 3.30 6.94
C LEU A 24 1.84 2.74 8.06
N THR A 25 2.15 1.56 8.59
CA THR A 25 1.38 0.96 9.70
C THR A 25 1.39 1.87 10.93
N LYS A 26 2.54 2.47 11.26
CA LYS A 26 2.65 3.37 12.40
C LYS A 26 1.76 4.60 12.26
N ILE A 27 1.73 5.24 11.10
CA ILE A 27 0.90 6.44 10.91
C ILE A 27 -0.59 6.10 10.82
N CYS A 28 -0.96 4.97 10.21
CA CYS A 28 -2.35 4.48 10.23
C CYS A 28 -2.82 4.24 11.68
N ALA A 29 -2.03 3.52 12.47
CA ALA A 29 -2.37 3.28 13.88
C ALA A 29 -2.49 4.58 14.70
N ALA A 30 -1.66 5.59 14.40
CA ALA A 30 -1.76 6.89 15.08
C ALA A 30 -3.03 7.66 14.67
N VAL A 31 -3.49 7.53 13.43
CA VAL A 31 -4.73 8.19 12.96
C VAL A 31 -5.98 7.45 13.43
N GLU A 32 -5.91 6.12 13.54
CA GLU A 32 -6.99 5.27 14.04
C GLU A 32 -7.19 5.37 15.57
N ASP A 33 -6.17 5.84 16.30
CA ASP A 33 -6.28 6.16 17.72
C ASP A 33 -7.35 7.22 17.96
N ILE A 34 -8.27 6.96 18.88
CA ILE A 34 -9.46 7.80 19.07
C ILE A 34 -9.10 9.21 19.57
N GLU A 35 -8.15 9.35 20.49
CA GLU A 35 -7.79 10.66 21.05
C GLU A 35 -7.08 11.51 19.99
N ILE A 36 -6.15 10.89 19.26
CA ILE A 36 -5.42 11.55 18.18
C ILE A 36 -6.37 11.88 17.02
N GLY A 37 -7.19 10.93 16.59
CA GLY A 37 -8.13 11.07 15.48
C GLY A 37 -9.15 12.18 15.73
N LEU A 38 -9.80 12.19 16.90
CA LEU A 38 -10.73 13.26 17.30
C LEU A 38 -10.04 14.63 17.34
N LYS A 39 -8.82 14.69 17.86
CA LYS A 39 -8.03 15.92 17.88
C LYS A 39 -7.71 16.40 16.45
N LEU A 40 -7.34 15.50 15.54
CA LEU A 40 -6.99 15.84 14.15
C LEU A 40 -8.19 16.32 13.34
N MET A 41 -9.40 15.82 13.63
CA MET A 41 -10.63 16.25 12.95
C MET A 41 -11.31 17.46 13.58
N SER A 42 -10.81 17.97 14.71
CA SER A 42 -11.36 19.17 15.33
C SER A 42 -11.26 20.37 14.38
N PRO A 43 -12.31 21.22 14.25
CA PRO A 43 -12.25 22.43 13.43
C PRO A 43 -11.11 23.38 13.82
N THR A 44 -10.75 23.40 15.11
CA THR A 44 -9.62 24.22 15.62
C THR A 44 -8.24 23.66 15.27
N ASN A 45 -8.18 22.48 14.64
CA ASN A 45 -6.95 21.74 14.34
C ASN A 45 -6.90 21.26 12.88
N GLU A 46 -7.70 21.87 11.99
CA GLU A 46 -7.87 21.50 10.58
C GLU A 46 -6.53 21.38 9.83
N ASP A 47 -5.61 22.32 10.04
CA ASP A 47 -4.27 22.30 9.41
C ASP A 47 -3.48 21.05 9.75
N ASN A 48 -3.54 20.60 11.01
CA ASN A 48 -2.83 19.40 11.45
C ASN A 48 -3.53 18.12 10.98
N GLY A 49 -4.87 18.12 10.92
CA GLY A 49 -5.64 17.05 10.28
C GLY A 49 -5.26 16.88 8.80
N THR A 50 -5.20 17.98 8.07
CA THR A 50 -4.77 18.00 6.67
C THR A 50 -3.35 17.47 6.50
N LYS A 51 -2.41 17.92 7.34
CA LYS A 51 -1.02 17.41 7.31
C LYS A 51 -0.95 15.92 7.63
N ALA A 52 -1.73 15.44 8.61
CA ALA A 52 -1.77 14.02 8.94
C ALA A 52 -2.28 13.18 7.77
N HIS A 53 -3.36 13.61 7.12
CA HIS A 53 -3.87 12.98 5.91
C HIS A 53 -2.82 12.96 4.78
N MET A 54 -2.15 14.08 4.52
CA MET A 54 -1.08 14.15 3.51
C MET A 54 0.07 13.16 3.82
N GLU A 55 0.45 13.03 5.08
CA GLU A 55 1.51 12.12 5.49
C GLU A 55 1.10 10.65 5.37
N VAL A 56 -0.15 10.30 5.67
CA VAL A 56 -0.70 8.95 5.40
C VAL A 56 -0.60 8.65 3.91
N MET A 57 -1.05 9.57 3.05
CA MET A 57 -1.01 9.40 1.60
C MET A 57 0.42 9.32 1.05
N ARG A 58 1.37 10.09 1.62
CA ARG A 58 2.80 10.03 1.28
C ARG A 58 3.38 8.66 1.64
N HIS A 59 3.10 8.15 2.84
CA HIS A 59 3.56 6.83 3.26
C HIS A 59 2.94 5.70 2.42
N PHE A 60 1.67 5.82 2.06
CA PHE A 60 0.99 4.85 1.21
C PHE A 60 1.58 4.83 -0.21
N HIS A 61 1.79 6.01 -0.81
CA HIS A 61 2.50 6.14 -2.09
C HIS A 61 3.87 5.46 -2.04
N ASN A 62 4.68 5.77 -1.02
CA ASN A 62 6.03 5.23 -0.91
C ASN A 62 6.03 3.71 -0.75
N PHE A 63 5.11 3.17 0.05
CA PHE A 63 4.93 1.73 0.23
C PHE A 63 4.61 1.03 -1.10
N LEU A 64 3.64 1.55 -1.87
CA LEU A 64 3.29 0.99 -3.18
C LEU A 64 4.46 1.08 -4.17
N ALA A 65 5.17 2.20 -4.21
CA ALA A 65 6.32 2.39 -5.07
C ALA A 65 7.41 1.36 -4.78
N VAL A 66 7.79 1.19 -3.50
CA VAL A 66 8.85 0.25 -3.11
C VAL A 66 8.42 -1.22 -3.22
N ALA A 67 7.14 -1.54 -3.03
CA ALA A 67 6.62 -2.89 -3.26
C ALA A 67 6.93 -3.37 -4.68
N LYS A 68 6.69 -2.49 -5.69
CA LYS A 68 7.04 -2.79 -7.08
C LYS A 68 8.55 -2.88 -7.29
N SER A 69 9.34 -1.99 -6.69
CA SER A 69 10.80 -2.04 -6.76
C SER A 69 11.36 -3.36 -6.21
N LEU A 70 10.81 -3.88 -5.11
CA LEU A 70 11.20 -5.17 -4.54
C LEU A 70 10.93 -6.32 -5.52
N ILE A 71 9.76 -6.34 -6.15
CA ILE A 71 9.40 -7.34 -7.17
C ILE A 71 10.38 -7.27 -8.34
N ASP A 72 10.63 -6.07 -8.88
CA ASP A 72 11.47 -5.89 -10.06
C ASP A 72 12.94 -6.22 -9.79
N HIS A 73 13.48 -5.75 -8.66
CA HIS A 73 14.85 -6.07 -8.27
C HIS A 73 15.02 -7.57 -8.01
N THR A 74 13.99 -8.22 -7.46
CA THR A 74 13.99 -9.69 -7.30
C THR A 74 13.98 -10.37 -8.66
N ARG A 75 13.16 -9.90 -9.61
CA ARG A 75 13.12 -10.45 -10.97
C ARG A 75 14.47 -10.32 -11.67
N VAL A 76 15.04 -9.12 -11.72
CA VAL A 76 16.37 -8.88 -12.32
C VAL A 76 17.44 -9.76 -11.68
N PHE A 77 17.39 -9.94 -10.36
CA PHE A 77 18.30 -10.83 -9.65
C PHE A 77 18.14 -12.29 -10.09
N VAL A 78 16.91 -12.78 -10.18
CA VAL A 78 16.64 -14.16 -10.60
C VAL A 78 17.05 -14.36 -12.07
N ASP A 79 16.71 -13.43 -12.95
CA ASP A 79 17.05 -13.47 -14.38
C ASP A 79 18.57 -13.47 -14.58
N HIS A 80 19.30 -12.68 -13.80
CA HIS A 80 20.75 -12.57 -13.97
C HIS A 80 21.53 -13.78 -13.40
N TYR A 81 21.09 -14.34 -12.28
CA TYR A 81 21.87 -15.36 -11.56
C TYR A 81 21.35 -16.79 -11.69
N TYR A 82 20.12 -16.99 -12.16
CA TYR A 82 19.46 -18.29 -12.19
C TYR A 82 18.90 -18.64 -13.56
N GLU A 83 19.31 -17.94 -14.61
CA GLU A 83 18.91 -18.25 -15.98
C GLU A 83 19.22 -19.70 -16.35
N GLY A 84 18.29 -20.36 -17.07
CA GLY A 84 18.42 -21.77 -17.45
C GLY A 84 18.32 -22.79 -16.30
N THR A 85 18.09 -22.36 -15.05
CA THR A 85 17.97 -23.27 -13.90
C THR A 85 16.52 -23.67 -13.62
N SER A 86 16.32 -24.82 -12.96
CA SER A 86 15.01 -25.24 -12.44
C SER A 86 14.43 -24.25 -11.42
N PHE A 87 15.29 -23.53 -10.69
CA PHE A 87 14.86 -22.48 -9.77
C PHE A 87 14.15 -21.33 -10.49
N LYS A 88 14.66 -20.87 -11.64
CA LYS A 88 14.02 -19.82 -12.45
C LYS A 88 12.61 -20.23 -12.89
N VAL A 89 12.43 -21.48 -13.29
CA VAL A 89 11.13 -22.04 -13.67
C VAL A 89 10.18 -22.06 -12.46
N SER A 90 10.64 -22.57 -11.30
CA SER A 90 9.85 -22.59 -10.06
C SER A 90 9.45 -21.18 -9.59
N TYR A 91 10.39 -20.24 -9.62
CA TYR A 91 10.14 -18.83 -9.32
C TYR A 91 9.08 -18.22 -10.25
N ALA A 92 9.20 -18.43 -11.57
CA ALA A 92 8.24 -17.92 -12.54
C ALA A 92 6.83 -18.47 -12.31
N ASN A 93 6.71 -19.77 -12.02
CA ASN A 93 5.43 -20.40 -11.68
C ASN A 93 4.81 -19.80 -10.42
N LYS A 94 5.63 -19.55 -9.38
CA LYS A 94 5.16 -18.93 -8.13
C LYS A 94 4.71 -17.48 -8.35
N VAL A 95 5.47 -16.69 -9.10
CA VAL A 95 5.08 -15.31 -9.47
C VAL A 95 3.76 -15.31 -10.24
N LYS A 96 3.58 -16.26 -11.17
CA LYS A 96 2.34 -16.36 -11.92
C LYS A 96 1.14 -16.67 -11.00
N ALA A 97 1.27 -17.70 -10.18
CA ALA A 97 0.21 -18.19 -9.31
C ALA A 97 -0.18 -17.20 -8.20
N GLU A 98 0.79 -16.51 -7.60
CA GLU A 98 0.56 -15.69 -6.40
C GLU A 98 0.47 -14.18 -6.70
N LEU A 99 0.96 -13.72 -7.86
CA LEU A 99 1.04 -12.29 -8.17
C LEU A 99 0.36 -11.93 -9.49
N ALA A 100 0.73 -12.58 -10.60
CA ALA A 100 0.28 -12.14 -11.93
C ALA A 100 -1.20 -12.44 -12.19
N ASP A 101 -1.71 -13.58 -11.71
CA ASP A 101 -3.08 -14.03 -11.97
C ASP A 101 -4.05 -13.75 -10.81
N VAL A 102 -3.60 -13.01 -9.79
CA VAL A 102 -4.41 -12.65 -8.62
C VAL A 102 -5.05 -11.26 -8.82
N PRO A 103 -6.40 -11.15 -8.86
CA PRO A 103 -7.09 -9.87 -9.11
C PRO A 103 -6.68 -8.75 -8.14
N LEU A 104 -6.52 -9.07 -6.85
CA LEU A 104 -6.06 -8.11 -5.84
C LEU A 104 -4.68 -7.55 -6.20
N MET A 105 -3.74 -8.40 -6.61
CA MET A 105 -2.39 -7.97 -6.94
C MET A 105 -2.36 -7.11 -8.21
N ARG A 106 -3.24 -7.39 -9.18
CA ARG A 106 -3.44 -6.53 -10.34
C ARG A 106 -3.98 -5.15 -9.94
N PHE A 107 -5.00 -5.12 -9.09
CA PHE A 107 -5.53 -3.87 -8.54
C PHE A 107 -4.46 -3.05 -7.80
N ILE A 108 -3.66 -3.68 -6.93
CA ILE A 108 -2.58 -3.00 -6.20
C ILE A 108 -1.51 -2.44 -7.16
N ASN A 109 -1.16 -3.19 -8.21
CA ASN A 109 -0.22 -2.71 -9.22
C ASN A 109 -0.78 -1.53 -10.02
N ASP A 110 -2.07 -1.56 -10.35
CA ASP A 110 -2.74 -0.46 -11.04
C ASP A 110 -2.86 0.77 -10.13
N LEU A 111 -3.20 0.60 -8.87
CA LEU A 111 -3.25 1.67 -7.87
C LEU A 111 -1.88 2.31 -7.70
N ARG A 112 -0.81 1.52 -7.66
CA ARG A 112 0.57 2.01 -7.68
C ARG A 112 0.81 2.85 -8.94
N ASN A 113 0.42 2.36 -10.12
CA ASN A 113 0.62 3.11 -11.37
C ASN A 113 -0.15 4.43 -11.38
N TYR A 114 -1.38 4.44 -10.86
CA TYR A 114 -2.12 5.68 -10.64
C TYR A 114 -1.32 6.64 -9.74
N MET A 115 -0.94 6.17 -8.54
CA MET A 115 -0.28 7.00 -7.52
C MET A 115 1.09 7.53 -7.93
N VAL A 116 1.83 6.77 -8.74
CA VAL A 116 3.19 7.13 -9.16
C VAL A 116 3.21 7.92 -10.47
N HIS A 117 2.25 7.71 -11.38
CA HIS A 117 2.31 8.26 -12.74
C HIS A 117 1.14 9.15 -13.15
N TYR A 118 0.02 9.11 -12.42
CA TYR A 118 -1.15 9.92 -12.75
C TYR A 118 -1.40 11.02 -11.70
N GLY A 119 -1.44 10.65 -10.43
CA GLY A 119 -1.65 11.59 -9.32
C GLY A 119 -1.97 10.87 -8.02
N LEU A 120 -2.09 11.60 -6.92
CA LEU A 120 -2.60 11.04 -5.66
C LEU A 120 -4.13 10.94 -5.74
N PRO A 121 -4.73 9.88 -5.19
CA PRO A 121 -6.18 9.76 -5.19
C PRO A 121 -6.73 10.74 -4.17
N ASP A 122 -7.89 11.30 -4.50
CA ASP A 122 -8.60 12.17 -3.57
C ASP A 122 -9.00 11.33 -2.36
N GLY A 123 -8.52 11.76 -1.19
CA GLY A 123 -8.78 11.09 0.07
C GLY A 123 -9.35 12.06 1.10
N SER A 124 -9.92 11.50 2.16
CA SER A 124 -10.41 12.27 3.30
C SER A 124 -10.28 11.47 4.58
N MET A 125 -10.23 12.18 5.70
CA MET A 125 -10.40 11.60 7.03
C MET A 125 -11.88 11.64 7.41
N SER A 126 -12.38 10.56 7.97
CA SER A 126 -13.77 10.40 8.40
C SER A 126 -13.86 9.79 9.80
N LEU A 127 -14.93 10.14 10.52
CA LEU A 127 -15.30 9.50 11.78
C LEU A 127 -16.41 8.50 11.55
N ASN A 128 -16.21 7.26 11.96
CA ASN A 128 -17.25 6.25 12.00
C ASN A 128 -17.65 6.02 13.47
N VAL A 129 -18.95 5.93 13.71
CA VAL A 129 -19.52 5.60 15.01
C VAL A 129 -20.39 4.37 14.84
N ASP A 130 -19.86 3.23 15.25
CA ASP A 130 -20.59 1.96 15.26
C ASP A 130 -21.20 1.76 16.64
N ASN A 131 -22.50 1.48 16.67
CA ASN A 131 -23.20 1.10 17.91
C ASN A 131 -23.40 -0.40 17.88
N ASN A 132 -22.91 -1.12 18.90
CA ASN A 132 -23.24 -2.52 19.08
C ASN A 132 -24.69 -2.63 19.62
N PRO A 133 -25.65 -3.16 18.83
CA PRO A 133 -27.05 -3.22 19.24
C PRO A 133 -27.29 -4.19 20.42
N ASP A 134 -26.39 -5.15 20.64
CA ASP A 134 -26.53 -6.18 21.68
C ASP A 134 -25.92 -5.74 23.01
N THR A 135 -24.82 -4.97 23.00
CA THR A 135 -24.12 -4.52 24.22
C THR A 135 -24.35 -3.05 24.54
N GLY A 136 -24.85 -2.26 23.59
CA GLY A 136 -24.96 -0.80 23.71
C GLY A 136 -23.61 -0.06 23.65
N GLU A 137 -22.50 -0.77 23.43
CA GLU A 137 -21.17 -0.17 23.33
C GLU A 137 -21.04 0.65 22.04
N GLN A 138 -20.49 1.85 22.16
CA GLN A 138 -20.15 2.70 21.02
C GLN A 138 -18.67 2.51 20.69
N ARG A 139 -18.40 2.12 19.45
CA ARG A 139 -17.06 2.11 18.88
C ARG A 139 -16.93 3.31 17.95
N ILE A 140 -16.02 4.21 18.31
CA ILE A 140 -15.67 5.36 17.50
C ILE A 140 -14.32 5.06 16.87
N GLU A 141 -14.23 5.13 15.54
CA GLU A 141 -12.97 4.96 14.81
C GLU A 141 -12.79 6.10 13.80
N THR A 142 -11.55 6.54 13.65
CA THR A 142 -11.18 7.48 12.59
C THR A 142 -10.58 6.69 11.44
N THR A 143 -11.01 6.99 10.22
CA THR A 143 -10.60 6.29 9.01
C THR A 143 -10.06 7.25 7.97
N VAL A 144 -9.14 6.76 7.13
CA VAL A 144 -8.71 7.44 5.90
C VAL A 144 -9.32 6.72 4.72
N SER A 145 -10.13 7.44 3.95
CA SER A 145 -10.88 6.88 2.82
C SER A 145 -10.41 7.51 1.51
N ILE A 146 -10.40 6.71 0.45
CA ILE A 146 -10.15 7.17 -0.93
C ILE A 146 -11.49 7.25 -1.66
N ASP A 147 -11.71 8.36 -2.38
CA ASP A 147 -12.88 8.57 -3.23
C ASP A 147 -12.87 7.59 -4.40
N LYS A 148 -13.75 6.58 -4.32
CA LYS A 148 -13.93 5.54 -5.35
C LYS A 148 -14.26 6.17 -6.69
N ASP A 149 -15.27 7.04 -6.77
CA ASP A 149 -15.78 7.55 -8.04
C ASP A 149 -14.74 8.35 -8.80
N LYS A 150 -13.91 9.12 -8.08
CA LYS A 150 -12.78 9.82 -8.70
C LYS A 150 -11.67 8.87 -9.11
N LEU A 151 -11.37 7.85 -8.31
CA LEU A 151 -10.40 6.81 -8.65
C LEU A 151 -10.80 6.06 -9.93
N LEU A 152 -12.10 5.81 -10.14
CA LEU A 152 -12.65 5.15 -11.33
C LEU A 152 -12.57 5.97 -12.61
N LYS A 153 -12.33 7.29 -12.53
CA LYS A 153 -12.13 8.12 -13.73
C LYS A 153 -10.87 7.74 -14.51
N TRP A 154 -9.89 7.12 -13.86
CA TRP A 154 -8.70 6.62 -14.54
C TRP A 154 -9.00 5.35 -15.32
N LYS A 155 -8.84 5.39 -16.65
CA LYS A 155 -9.29 4.30 -17.53
C LYS A 155 -8.33 3.12 -17.67
N LYS A 156 -7.16 3.16 -17.01
CA LYS A 156 -6.08 2.16 -17.18
C LYS A 156 -6.11 1.02 -16.15
N TRP A 157 -7.21 0.85 -15.42
CA TRP A 157 -7.42 -0.33 -14.58
C TRP A 157 -7.42 -1.60 -15.45
N SER A 158 -6.52 -2.54 -15.14
CA SER A 158 -6.39 -3.83 -15.83
C SER A 158 -7.48 -4.82 -15.43
N VAL A 159 -8.05 -4.66 -14.23
CA VAL A 159 -9.24 -5.38 -13.78
C VAL A 159 -10.46 -4.51 -14.11
N LYS A 160 -11.24 -4.91 -15.11
CA LYS A 160 -12.55 -4.28 -15.36
C LYS A 160 -13.46 -4.61 -14.18
N GLN A 161 -13.90 -3.57 -13.47
CA GLN A 161 -14.69 -3.73 -12.25
C GLN A 161 -16.03 -4.38 -12.54
N THR A 162 -16.21 -5.61 -12.07
CA THR A 162 -17.50 -6.02 -11.50
C THR A 162 -17.26 -5.97 -10.00
N ILE A 163 -17.56 -4.83 -9.36
CA ILE A 163 -17.44 -4.68 -7.91
C ILE A 163 -18.82 -4.34 -7.40
N PHE A 164 -19.30 -5.18 -6.47
CA PHE A 164 -20.57 -5.11 -5.74
C PHE A 164 -20.81 -3.74 -5.10
#